data_AF-A0A444MC48-F1
#
_entry.id   AF-A0A444MC48-F1
#
_cell.length_a   1.000
_cell.length_b   1.000
_cell.length_c   1.000
_cell.angle_alpha   90.00
_cell.angle_beta   90.00
_cell.angle_gamma   90.00
#
_symmetry.space_group_name_H-M   'P 1'
#
loop_
_entity.id
_entity.type
_entity.pdbx_description
1 polymer ?
#
loop_
_entity_poly.entity_id
_entity_poly.type
_entity_poly.pdbx_seq_one_letter_code
_entity_poly.pdbx_strand_id
1 'polypeptide(L)'
;MDLSTDMPQSGRASYSGLTETELHRGASPVGHLRGEMEMSVDFAAASSRATEHQALSGRMHNFRGTIDGSEVVFSGELTTAAARDQGFDSRARVADQIIARPGRLGSLVAHFAGDLATGKSGGPVHLEAAGNFRGPGGAAASGTLGGIWTDPAGVDPLTANGRFVVERD
;
A
#
# COMPACT_ATOMS: atom_id res chain seq x y z
N MET A 1 2.06 -13.04 12.92
CA MET A 1 0.63 -12.81 13.20
C MET A 1 -0.18 -13.56 12.18
N ASP A 2 -1.14 -14.36 12.62
CA ASP A 2 -1.99 -15.17 11.74
C ASP A 2 -2.99 -14.30 10.96
N LEU A 3 -3.56 -14.86 9.91
CA LEU A 3 -4.65 -14.21 9.17
C LEU A 3 -5.86 -13.99 10.09
N SER A 4 -6.52 -12.85 9.92
CA SER A 4 -7.79 -12.59 10.62
C SER A 4 -8.85 -13.56 10.13
N THR A 5 -9.62 -14.14 11.05
CA THR A 5 -10.74 -15.05 10.76
C THR A 5 -12.08 -14.51 11.27
N ASP A 6 -12.10 -13.28 11.78
CA ASP A 6 -13.24 -12.65 12.45
C ASP A 6 -13.44 -11.19 11.99
N MET A 7 -13.11 -10.90 10.73
CA MET A 7 -13.22 -9.56 10.14
C MET A 7 -14.59 -8.90 10.40
N PRO A 8 -14.63 -7.60 10.74
CA PRO A 8 -15.89 -6.86 10.87
C PRO A 8 -16.66 -6.79 9.55
N GLN A 9 -17.99 -6.73 9.64
CA GLN A 9 -18.87 -6.55 8.46
C GLN A 9 -19.35 -5.11 8.28
N SER A 10 -19.05 -4.23 9.23
CA SER A 10 -19.49 -2.85 9.25
C SER A 10 -18.55 -1.98 10.06
N GLY A 11 -18.76 -0.67 9.96
CA GLY A 11 -17.92 0.33 10.60
C GLY A 11 -16.69 0.68 9.77
N ARG A 12 -15.91 1.61 10.31
CA ARG A 12 -14.65 2.08 9.71
C ARG A 12 -13.49 1.83 10.65
N ALA A 13 -12.32 1.66 10.06
CA ALA A 13 -11.07 1.52 10.79
C ALA A 13 -9.96 2.29 10.08
N SER A 14 -9.14 2.99 10.85
CA SER A 14 -7.90 3.58 10.39
C SER A 14 -6.75 2.62 10.70
N TYR A 15 -5.75 2.64 9.83
CA TYR A 15 -4.52 1.88 9.96
C TYR A 15 -3.34 2.78 9.69
N SER A 16 -2.28 2.63 10.47
CA SER A 16 -1.03 3.35 10.29
C SER A 16 0.16 2.41 10.42
N GLY A 17 1.26 2.70 9.72
CA GLY A 17 2.46 1.89 9.80
C GLY A 17 3.51 2.25 8.76
N LEU A 18 4.33 1.26 8.41
CA LEU A 18 5.54 1.47 7.62
C LEU A 18 5.55 0.63 6.35
N THR A 19 6.24 1.17 5.35
CA THR A 19 6.62 0.49 4.12
C THR A 19 8.13 0.34 4.06
N GLU A 20 8.58 -0.77 3.49
CA GLU A 20 9.98 -0.97 3.15
C GLU A 20 10.06 -1.48 1.71
N THR A 21 10.86 -0.81 0.89
CA THR A 21 10.92 -1.04 -0.55
C THR A 21 12.36 -1.07 -1.02
N GLU A 22 12.74 -2.12 -1.72
CA GLU A 22 13.98 -2.21 -2.47
C GLU A 22 13.73 -1.72 -3.90
N LEU A 23 14.65 -0.88 -4.38
CA LEU A 23 14.62 -0.35 -5.74
C LEU A 23 15.60 -1.07 -6.63
N HIS A 24 15.18 -1.31 -7.85
CA HIS A 24 15.96 -1.99 -8.87
C HIS A 24 16.03 -1.18 -10.15
N ARG A 25 17.22 -1.19 -10.77
CA ARG A 25 17.44 -0.79 -12.15
C ARG A 25 17.66 -2.06 -12.96
N GLY A 26 16.62 -2.48 -13.69
CA GLY A 26 16.56 -3.83 -14.27
C GLY A 26 16.56 -4.89 -13.16
N ALA A 27 17.55 -5.79 -13.16
CA ALA A 27 17.70 -6.84 -12.15
C ALA A 27 18.67 -6.48 -11.00
N SER A 28 19.24 -5.26 -11.02
CA SER A 28 20.23 -4.85 -10.03
C SER A 28 19.59 -3.98 -8.95
N PRO A 29 19.75 -4.32 -7.66
CA PRO A 29 19.30 -3.45 -6.58
C PRO A 29 20.16 -2.18 -6.54
N VAL A 30 19.51 -1.02 -6.47
CA VAL A 30 20.14 0.30 -6.47
C VAL A 30 19.82 1.10 -5.23
N GLY A 31 18.81 0.71 -4.45
CA GLY A 31 18.39 1.50 -3.30
C GLY A 31 17.39 0.81 -2.41
N HIS A 32 17.18 1.39 -1.24
CA HIS A 32 16.21 0.94 -0.26
C HIS A 32 15.53 2.16 0.35
N LEU A 33 14.21 2.25 0.27
CA LEU A 33 13.44 3.29 0.91
C LEU A 33 12.50 2.74 1.97
N ARG A 34 12.21 3.59 2.94
CA ARG A 34 11.13 3.43 3.91
C ARG A 34 10.15 4.58 3.75
N GLY A 35 8.87 4.31 3.91
CA GLY A 35 7.82 5.32 3.97
C GLY A 35 6.84 5.01 5.10
N GLU A 36 5.98 5.96 5.37
CA GLU A 36 4.84 5.81 6.25
C GLU A 36 3.58 5.57 5.41
N MET A 37 2.69 4.73 5.90
CA MET A 37 1.44 4.37 5.22
C MET A 37 0.28 4.55 6.17
N GLU A 38 -0.75 5.24 5.68
CA GLU A 38 -2.01 5.43 6.37
C GLU A 38 -3.14 4.94 5.47
N MET A 39 -4.07 4.15 6.02
CA MET A 39 -5.25 3.68 5.30
C MET A 39 -6.50 3.81 6.16
N SER A 40 -7.63 4.04 5.50
CA SER A 40 -8.96 3.91 6.09
C SER A 40 -9.73 2.84 5.32
N VAL A 41 -10.38 1.96 6.06
CA VAL A 41 -11.20 0.85 5.53
C VAL A 41 -12.64 1.04 5.98
N ASP A 42 -13.58 0.98 5.04
CA ASP A 42 -15.01 0.88 5.32
C ASP A 42 -15.45 -0.58 5.15
N PHE A 43 -15.68 -1.27 6.28
CA PHE A 43 -15.99 -2.70 6.26
C PHE A 43 -17.38 -3.02 5.72
N ALA A 44 -18.32 -2.07 5.78
CA ALA A 44 -19.63 -2.25 5.18
C ALA A 44 -19.50 -2.25 3.65
N ALA A 45 -18.70 -1.33 3.10
CA ALA A 45 -18.36 -1.34 1.68
C ALA A 45 -17.52 -2.57 1.29
N ALA A 46 -16.55 -2.98 2.12
CA ALA A 46 -15.69 -4.14 1.85
C ALA A 46 -16.43 -5.49 1.87
N SER A 47 -17.55 -5.57 2.61
CA SER A 47 -18.40 -6.77 2.69
C SER A 47 -19.50 -6.79 1.61
N SER A 48 -19.69 -5.66 0.93
CA SER A 48 -20.70 -5.44 -0.10
C SER A 48 -20.16 -5.86 -1.47
N ARG A 49 -20.92 -6.69 -2.21
CA ARG A 49 -20.60 -7.02 -3.61
C ARG A 49 -20.79 -5.84 -4.58
N ALA A 50 -21.33 -4.71 -4.12
CA ALA A 50 -21.80 -3.63 -4.98
C ALA A 50 -20.81 -2.45 -5.12
N THR A 51 -19.87 -2.27 -4.18
CA THR A 51 -19.08 -1.03 -4.07
C THR A 51 -17.65 -1.25 -3.56
N GLU A 52 -16.98 -2.33 -4.01
CA GLU A 52 -15.61 -2.68 -3.60
C GLU A 52 -14.60 -1.53 -3.84
N HIS A 53 -14.85 -0.67 -4.83
CA HIS A 53 -13.99 0.45 -5.26
C HIS A 53 -13.92 1.65 -4.30
N GLN A 54 -14.74 1.68 -3.23
CA GLN A 54 -14.74 2.78 -2.24
C GLN A 54 -14.45 2.30 -0.81
N ALA A 55 -14.16 1.01 -0.64
CA ALA A 55 -13.93 0.42 0.67
C ALA A 55 -12.58 0.80 1.28
N LEU A 56 -11.67 1.40 0.49
CA LEU A 56 -10.30 1.66 0.87
C LEU A 56 -9.85 3.04 0.37
N SER A 57 -9.33 3.85 1.29
CA SER A 57 -8.58 5.06 0.97
C SER A 57 -7.28 5.09 1.76
N GLY A 58 -6.30 5.86 1.29
CA GLY A 58 -5.05 5.99 2.02
C GLY A 58 -4.05 6.92 1.36
N ARG A 59 -2.93 7.09 2.07
CA ARG A 59 -1.75 7.80 1.59
C ARG A 59 -0.46 7.12 2.04
N MET A 60 0.60 7.32 1.27
CA MET A 60 1.97 7.02 1.67
C MET A 60 2.81 8.29 1.60
N HIS A 61 3.64 8.53 2.61
CA HIS A 61 4.43 9.75 2.71
C HIS A 61 5.75 9.50 3.45
N ASN A 62 6.52 10.56 3.66
CA ASN A 62 7.78 10.54 4.42
C ASN A 62 8.81 9.52 3.91
N PHE A 63 8.93 9.41 2.59
CA PHE A 63 9.84 8.49 1.93
C PHE A 63 11.30 8.91 2.13
N ARG A 64 12.11 8.01 2.70
CA ARG A 64 13.54 8.23 2.99
C ARG A 64 14.34 6.95 2.89
N GLY A 65 15.62 7.05 2.54
CA GLY A 65 16.50 5.89 2.45
C GLY A 65 17.72 6.16 1.59
N THR A 66 18.13 5.19 0.78
CA THR A 66 19.33 5.30 -0.07
C THR A 66 19.05 4.93 -1.52
N ILE A 67 19.69 5.63 -2.47
CA ILE A 67 19.72 5.32 -3.91
C ILE A 67 21.14 5.52 -4.41
N ASP A 68 21.70 4.53 -5.11
CA ASP A 68 23.08 4.50 -5.62
C ASP A 68 24.10 4.89 -4.53
N GLY A 69 23.87 4.41 -3.29
CA GLY A 69 24.72 4.67 -2.12
C GLY A 69 24.56 6.05 -1.47
N SER A 70 23.74 6.94 -2.04
CA SER A 70 23.48 8.28 -1.50
C SER A 70 22.19 8.32 -0.70
N GLU A 71 22.17 9.03 0.42
CA GLU A 71 20.94 9.26 1.19
C GLU A 71 19.98 10.16 0.41
N VAL A 72 18.69 9.81 0.46
CA VAL A 72 17.62 10.56 -0.18
C VAL A 72 16.43 10.72 0.76
N VAL A 73 15.80 11.89 0.68
CA VAL A 73 14.53 12.19 1.32
C VAL A 73 13.64 12.80 0.25
N PHE A 74 12.47 12.20 0.05
CA PHE A 74 11.50 12.67 -0.92
C PHE A 74 10.46 13.56 -0.25
N SER A 75 10.15 14.69 -0.88
CA SER A 75 8.94 15.46 -0.61
C SER A 75 7.80 14.98 -1.50
N GLY A 76 6.57 15.09 -1.01
CA GLY A 76 5.35 14.66 -1.68
C GLY A 76 4.67 13.51 -0.96
N GLU A 77 3.53 13.09 -1.49
CA GLU A 77 2.79 11.94 -1.02
C GLU A 77 2.18 11.18 -2.19
N LEU A 78 1.96 9.90 -1.98
CA LEU A 78 1.21 9.05 -2.89
C LEU A 78 -0.16 8.81 -2.28
N THR A 79 -1.23 8.92 -3.07
CA THR A 79 -2.58 8.74 -2.55
C THR A 79 -3.38 7.77 -3.41
N THR A 80 -4.35 7.10 -2.78
CA THR A 80 -5.31 6.26 -3.52
C THR A 80 -6.24 7.09 -4.41
N ALA A 81 -6.45 8.37 -4.07
CA ALA A 81 -7.22 9.29 -4.89
C ALA A 81 -6.51 9.60 -6.22
N ALA A 82 -5.22 9.96 -6.17
CA ALA A 82 -4.43 10.20 -7.37
C ALA A 82 -4.28 8.93 -8.24
N ALA A 83 -4.18 7.75 -7.63
CA ALA A 83 -4.18 6.49 -8.38
C ALA A 83 -5.50 6.25 -9.11
N ARG A 84 -6.63 6.53 -8.46
CA ARG A 84 -7.96 6.43 -9.07
C ARG A 84 -8.14 7.40 -10.23
N ASP A 85 -7.61 8.62 -10.13
CA ASP A 85 -7.64 9.59 -11.23
C ASP A 85 -6.85 9.09 -12.46
N GLN A 86 -5.92 8.14 -12.27
CA GLN A 86 -5.21 7.42 -13.33
C GLN A 86 -5.89 6.09 -13.74
N GLY A 87 -7.07 5.78 -13.19
CA GLY A 87 -7.84 4.58 -13.50
C GLY A 87 -7.49 3.33 -12.66
N PHE A 88 -6.71 3.48 -11.59
CA PHE A 88 -6.38 2.37 -10.68
C PHE A 88 -7.26 2.40 -9.43
N ASP A 89 -8.14 1.41 -9.30
CA ASP A 89 -9.07 1.32 -8.17
C ASP A 89 -8.52 0.51 -7.00
N SER A 90 -8.58 1.12 -5.81
CA SER A 90 -8.26 0.45 -4.55
C SER A 90 -9.48 -0.27 -3.99
N ARG A 91 -9.28 -1.45 -3.39
CA ARG A 91 -10.36 -2.28 -2.85
C ARG A 91 -9.93 -3.04 -1.60
N ALA A 92 -10.90 -3.25 -0.71
CA ALA A 92 -10.82 -4.20 0.38
C ALA A 92 -11.97 -5.19 0.22
N ARG A 93 -11.74 -6.45 0.59
CA ARG A 93 -12.75 -7.51 0.52
C ARG A 93 -12.81 -8.26 1.82
N VAL A 94 -14.01 -8.40 2.36
CA VAL A 94 -14.33 -9.29 3.48
C VAL A 94 -15.23 -10.40 2.96
N ALA A 95 -14.85 -11.65 3.20
CA ALA A 95 -15.59 -12.81 2.70
C ALA A 95 -15.66 -13.94 3.73
N ASP A 96 -16.82 -14.59 3.77
CA ASP A 96 -17.03 -15.81 4.56
C ASP A 96 -16.26 -16.97 3.92
N GLN A 97 -15.47 -17.67 4.73
CA GLN A 97 -14.82 -18.92 4.37
C GLN A 97 -15.65 -20.08 4.93
N ILE A 98 -16.25 -20.87 4.03
CA ILE A 98 -17.24 -21.91 4.40
C ILE A 98 -16.61 -23.31 4.38
N ILE A 99 -15.53 -23.52 3.60
CA ILE A 99 -15.08 -24.86 3.22
C ILE A 99 -14.03 -25.45 4.19
N ALA A 100 -13.06 -24.66 4.66
CA ALA A 100 -11.90 -25.19 5.40
C ALA A 100 -11.94 -24.91 6.91
N ARG A 101 -12.40 -23.71 7.29
CA ARG A 101 -12.63 -23.28 8.67
C ARG A 101 -13.72 -22.19 8.65
N PRO A 102 -14.79 -22.29 9.44
CA PRO A 102 -15.75 -21.20 9.58
C PRO A 102 -15.04 -19.94 10.05
N GLY A 103 -15.16 -18.86 9.27
CA GLY A 103 -14.55 -17.58 9.60
C GLY A 103 -14.72 -16.56 8.48
N ARG A 104 -14.35 -15.31 8.75
CA ARG A 104 -14.35 -14.19 7.81
C ARG A 104 -12.94 -13.73 7.58
N LEU A 105 -12.44 -13.98 6.37
CA LEU A 105 -11.13 -13.50 5.95
C LEU A 105 -11.25 -12.10 5.33
N GLY A 106 -10.16 -11.35 5.38
CA GLY A 106 -10.06 -10.04 4.75
C GLY A 106 -8.81 -9.94 3.90
N SER A 107 -8.94 -9.38 2.70
CA SER A 107 -7.83 -9.00 1.82
C SER A 107 -7.97 -7.57 1.32
N LEU A 108 -6.88 -7.00 0.83
CA LEU A 108 -6.85 -5.66 0.25
C LEU A 108 -5.89 -5.58 -0.93
N VAL A 109 -6.22 -4.69 -1.86
CA VAL A 109 -5.34 -4.19 -2.92
C VAL A 109 -5.52 -2.68 -2.94
N ALA A 110 -4.45 -1.92 -2.66
CA ALA A 110 -4.46 -0.47 -2.69
C ALA A 110 -3.42 0.04 -3.68
N HIS A 111 -3.85 0.91 -4.58
CA HIS A 111 -2.95 1.60 -5.51
C HIS A 111 -2.70 3.01 -4.99
N PHE A 112 -1.45 3.43 -4.97
CA PHE A 112 -1.02 4.76 -4.59
C PHE A 112 -0.27 5.38 -5.75
N ALA A 113 -0.63 6.60 -6.13
CA ALA A 113 0.08 7.35 -7.14
C ALA A 113 0.34 8.78 -6.67
N GLY A 114 1.33 9.42 -7.26
CA GLY A 114 1.70 10.79 -6.97
C GLY A 114 3.08 11.11 -7.53
N ASP A 115 3.50 12.36 -7.35
CA ASP A 115 4.85 12.78 -7.70
C ASP A 115 5.69 12.88 -6.43
N LEU A 116 6.88 12.28 -6.47
CA LEU A 116 7.89 12.41 -5.43
C LEU A 116 9.09 13.19 -5.96
N ALA A 117 9.66 14.06 -5.14
CA ALA A 117 10.81 14.89 -5.52
C ALA A 117 11.95 14.88 -4.50
N THR A 118 13.18 14.87 -4.99
CA THR A 118 14.43 15.09 -4.24
C THR A 118 15.07 16.41 -4.70
N GLY A 119 14.84 17.49 -3.95
CA GLY A 119 15.38 18.81 -4.31
C GLY A 119 14.77 19.35 -5.61
N LYS A 120 15.56 19.39 -6.70
CA LYS A 120 15.14 19.93 -8.01
C LYS A 120 14.67 18.86 -9.00
N SER A 121 14.81 17.59 -8.64
CA SER A 121 14.42 16.45 -9.47
C SER A 121 13.23 15.74 -8.86
N GLY A 122 12.37 15.15 -9.69
CA GLY A 122 11.23 14.39 -9.24
C GLY A 122 10.48 13.77 -10.41
N GLY A 123 9.49 12.95 -10.10
CA GLY A 123 8.67 12.34 -11.12
C GLY A 123 7.55 11.47 -10.57
N PRO A 124 6.73 10.94 -11.48
CA PRO A 124 5.59 10.13 -11.11
C PRO A 124 6.02 8.80 -10.53
N VAL A 125 5.20 8.36 -9.60
CA VAL A 125 5.34 7.14 -8.85
C VAL A 125 3.99 6.45 -8.83
N HIS A 126 4.00 5.13 -9.03
CA HIS A 126 2.86 4.27 -8.77
C HIS A 126 3.29 3.03 -7.98
N LEU A 127 2.61 2.78 -6.86
CA LEU A 127 2.81 1.61 -6.01
C LEU A 127 1.48 0.89 -5.79
N GLU A 128 1.51 -0.43 -5.85
CA GLU A 128 0.42 -1.33 -5.46
C GLU A 128 0.81 -2.04 -4.15
N ALA A 129 -0.08 -1.97 -3.16
CA ALA A 129 -0.04 -2.70 -1.91
C ALA A 129 -1.07 -3.82 -1.95
N ALA A 130 -0.63 -5.08 -1.94
CA ALA A 130 -1.51 -6.24 -1.94
C ALA A 130 -1.25 -7.10 -0.70
N GLY A 131 -2.30 -7.42 0.06
CA GLY A 131 -2.12 -8.11 1.34
C GLY A 131 -3.40 -8.61 1.99
N ASN A 132 -3.25 -9.02 3.25
CA ASN A 132 -4.34 -9.57 4.06
C ASN A 132 -4.40 -8.91 5.43
N PHE A 133 -5.61 -8.87 5.99
CA PHE A 133 -5.81 -8.49 7.39
C PHE A 133 -5.36 -9.63 8.31
N ARG A 134 -4.83 -9.26 9.47
CA ARG A 134 -4.18 -10.13 10.44
C ARG A 134 -4.66 -9.83 11.86
N GLY A 135 -4.59 -10.85 12.70
CA GLY A 135 -4.98 -10.76 14.11
C GLY A 135 -6.50 -10.59 14.32
N PRO A 136 -6.95 -10.57 15.59
CA PRO A 136 -8.36 -10.48 15.92
C PRO A 136 -9.01 -9.23 15.35
N GLY A 137 -10.17 -9.38 14.70
CA GLY A 137 -10.94 -8.30 14.09
C GLY A 137 -10.20 -7.50 13.03
N GLY A 138 -9.11 -8.07 12.46
CA GLY A 138 -8.22 -7.33 11.56
C GLY A 138 -7.39 -6.26 12.27
N ALA A 139 -6.83 -6.55 13.44
CA ALA A 139 -5.97 -5.63 14.19
C ALA A 139 -4.76 -5.09 13.41
N ALA A 140 -4.34 -5.77 12.33
CA ALA A 140 -3.30 -5.31 11.43
C ALA A 140 -3.61 -5.68 9.98
N ALA A 141 -2.88 -5.10 9.04
CA ALA A 141 -2.80 -5.57 7.66
C ALA A 141 -1.35 -5.61 7.20
N SER A 142 -1.00 -6.62 6.41
CA SER A 142 0.35 -6.71 5.86
C SER A 142 0.38 -7.43 4.52
N GLY A 143 1.41 -7.14 3.72
CA GLY A 143 1.54 -7.71 2.39
C GLY A 143 2.75 -7.21 1.65
N THR A 144 2.69 -7.31 0.32
CA THR A 144 3.75 -6.91 -0.59
C THR A 144 3.45 -5.54 -1.18
N LEU A 145 4.52 -4.84 -1.54
CA LEU A 145 4.50 -3.65 -2.37
C LEU A 145 5.17 -3.97 -3.70
N GLY A 146 4.58 -3.48 -4.79
CA GLY A 146 5.14 -3.58 -6.13
C GLY A 146 4.84 -2.29 -6.90
N GLY A 147 5.74 -1.84 -7.76
CA GLY A 147 5.43 -0.67 -8.57
C GLY A 147 6.59 -0.13 -9.36
N ILE A 148 6.38 1.07 -9.90
CA ILE A 148 7.33 1.77 -10.76
C ILE A 148 7.60 3.15 -10.17
N TRP A 149 8.87 3.51 -10.10
CA TRP A 149 9.37 4.83 -9.76
C TRP A 149 10.09 5.45 -10.94
N THR A 150 9.87 6.74 -11.14
CA THR A 150 10.74 7.52 -12.01
C THR A 150 12.06 7.76 -11.28
N ASP A 151 13.19 7.36 -11.89
CA ASP A 151 14.51 7.69 -11.35
C ASP A 151 14.66 9.22 -11.28
N PRO A 152 15.01 9.79 -10.12
CA PRO A 152 15.26 11.22 -10.00
C PRO A 152 16.37 11.74 -10.93
N ALA A 153 17.30 10.88 -11.36
CA ALA A 153 18.30 11.21 -12.37
C ALA A 153 17.74 11.23 -13.80
N GLY A 154 16.51 10.75 -14.01
CA GLY A 154 15.77 10.82 -15.29
C GLY A 154 16.26 9.86 -16.37
N VAL A 155 17.08 8.86 -16.02
CA VAL A 155 17.74 7.98 -17.00
C VAL A 155 16.88 6.76 -17.32
N ASP A 156 16.34 6.06 -16.30
CA ASP A 156 15.55 4.83 -16.46
C ASP A 156 14.47 4.70 -15.38
N PRO A 157 13.30 4.09 -15.63
CA PRO A 157 12.36 3.76 -14.57
C PRO A 157 12.96 2.72 -13.61
N LEU A 158 12.80 2.95 -12.31
CA LEU A 158 13.13 1.99 -11.26
C LEU A 158 11.92 1.11 -10.97
N THR A 159 12.14 -0.17 -10.74
CA THR A 159 11.11 -1.05 -10.18
C THR A 159 11.24 -1.07 -8.67
N ALA A 160 10.09 -1.09 -8.01
CA ALA A 160 9.97 -1.01 -6.56
C ALA A 160 9.34 -2.30 -6.06
N ASN A 161 10.06 -3.05 -5.23
CA ASN A 161 9.57 -4.31 -4.63
C ASN A 161 9.72 -4.23 -3.12
N GLY A 162 8.68 -4.57 -2.38
CA GLY A 162 8.70 -4.32 -0.95
C GLY A 162 7.62 -5.01 -0.16
N ARG A 163 7.44 -4.51 1.06
CA ARG A 163 6.44 -4.96 2.01
C ARG A 163 5.85 -3.80 2.77
N PHE A 164 4.63 -3.98 3.25
CA PHE A 164 4.00 -3.07 4.19
C PHE A 164 3.49 -3.84 5.42
N VAL A 165 3.50 -3.15 6.55
CA VAL A 165 2.81 -3.56 7.77
C VAL A 165 2.14 -2.33 8.36
N VAL A 166 0.84 -2.41 8.58
CA VAL A 166 0.06 -1.37 9.24
C VAL A 166 -0.78 -1.97 10.35
N GLU A 167 -0.93 -1.24 11.43
CA GLU A 167 -1.70 -1.62 12.61
C GLU A 167 -2.92 -0.71 12.72
N ARG A 168 -4.01 -1.26 13.25
CA ARG A 168 -5.25 -0.52 13.44
C ARG A 168 -5.12 0.46 14.60
N ASP A 169 -5.57 1.69 14.40
CA ASP A 169 -5.63 2.73 15.44
C ASP A 169 -6.83 2.56 16.40
#